data_AF-A0A7X7SP95-F1
#
_entry.id   AF-A0A7X7SP95-F1
#
_cell.length_a   1.000
_cell.length_b   1.000
_cell.length_c   1.000
_cell.angle_alpha   90.00
_cell.angle_beta   90.00
_cell.angle_gamma   90.00
#
_symmetry.space_group_name_H-M   'P 1'
#
loop_
_entity.id
_entity.type
_entity.pdbx_description
1 polymer ?
#
loop_
_entity_poly.entity_id
_entity_poly.type
_entity_poly.pdbx_seq_one_letter_code
_entity_poly.pdbx_strand_id
1 'polypeptide(L)'
;MSNDSADKSAVVARLGTIVFDKGSYDPLTDVLVLTRGEATDTTSHITPEGHELRLNPGTGEVMGLTVRGYQAALFDGPIEVTLPGPHEDDPMRATRPRLWMSSLYGGMCC
;
A
#
# COMPACT_ATOMS: atom_id res chain seq x y z
N MET A 1 -38.32 -1.58 -0.05
CA MET A 1 -37.44 -1.04 -1.11
C MET A 1 -36.03 -1.42 -0.73
N SER A 2 -35.54 -2.51 -1.32
CA SER A 2 -34.18 -3.01 -1.11
C SER A 2 -33.23 -2.06 -1.86
N ASN A 3 -32.46 -1.27 -1.12
CA ASN A 3 -31.31 -0.60 -1.72
C ASN A 3 -30.14 -1.57 -1.69
N ASP A 4 -30.06 -2.33 -2.77
CA ASP A 4 -28.87 -3.03 -3.23
C ASP A 4 -27.83 -1.99 -3.64
N SER A 5 -27.16 -1.39 -2.65
CA SER A 5 -25.95 -0.60 -2.90
C SER A 5 -24.82 -1.60 -3.02
N ALA A 6 -24.57 -2.03 -4.25
CA ALA A 6 -23.33 -2.69 -4.63
C ALA A 6 -22.16 -1.81 -4.17
N ASP A 7 -21.60 -2.10 -2.99
CA ASP A 7 -20.35 -1.56 -2.50
C ASP A 7 -19.25 -2.13 -3.39
N LYS A 8 -19.09 -1.52 -4.55
CA LYS A 8 -18.02 -1.76 -5.49
C LYS A 8 -16.78 -1.21 -4.80
N SER A 9 -16.15 -2.02 -3.92
CA SER A 9 -14.99 -1.63 -3.11
C SER A 9 -14.04 -0.80 -3.96
N ALA A 10 -14.05 0.52 -3.74
CA ALA A 10 -13.32 1.43 -4.60
C ALA A 10 -11.83 1.12 -4.43
N VAL A 11 -11.15 0.77 -5.51
CA VAL A 11 -9.71 0.57 -5.46
C VAL A 11 -9.05 1.90 -5.09
N VAL A 12 -8.51 1.96 -3.87
CA VAL A 12 -7.84 3.17 -3.37
C VAL A 12 -6.40 3.20 -3.86
N ALA A 13 -5.72 2.06 -3.82
CA ALA A 13 -4.31 1.95 -4.20
C ALA A 13 -3.97 0.59 -4.82
N ARG A 14 -2.86 0.55 -5.55
CA ARG A 14 -2.28 -0.68 -6.12
C ARG A 14 -0.77 -0.68 -5.90
N LEU A 15 -0.23 -1.78 -5.41
CA LEU A 15 1.20 -2.06 -5.36
C LEU A 15 1.51 -3.19 -6.35
N GLY A 16 1.91 -2.83 -7.57
CA GLY A 16 1.99 -3.79 -8.67
C GLY A 16 0.63 -4.46 -8.94
N THR A 17 0.54 -5.76 -8.70
CA THR A 17 -0.70 -6.54 -8.84
C THR A 17 -1.57 -6.56 -7.58
N ILE A 18 -1.05 -6.09 -6.44
CA ILE A 18 -1.72 -6.10 -5.15
C ILE A 18 -2.66 -4.90 -5.07
N VAL A 19 -3.92 -5.13 -4.71
CA VAL A 19 -4.97 -4.10 -4.66
C VAL A 19 -5.37 -3.83 -3.23
N PHE A 20 -5.43 -2.56 -2.85
CA PHE A 20 -5.92 -2.10 -1.55
C PHE A 20 -7.31 -1.48 -1.70
N ASP A 21 -8.24 -1.91 -0.84
CA ASP A 21 -9.64 -1.45 -0.82
C ASP A 21 -9.88 -0.32 0.18
N LYS A 22 -8.95 -0.10 1.10
CA LYS A 22 -9.02 0.94 2.14
C LYS A 22 -7.71 1.68 2.23
N GLY A 23 -7.80 2.98 2.48
CA GLY A 23 -6.63 3.84 2.70
C GLY A 23 -6.96 5.04 3.59
N SER A 24 -6.00 5.44 4.41
CA SER A 24 -6.06 6.64 5.24
C SER A 24 -4.70 7.34 5.20
N TYR A 25 -4.71 8.65 4.97
CA TYR A 25 -3.51 9.48 5.00
C TYR A 25 -3.62 10.49 6.13
N ASP A 26 -2.60 10.55 7.00
CA ASP A 26 -2.46 11.56 8.03
C ASP A 26 -1.41 12.61 7.59
N PRO A 27 -1.84 13.84 7.23
CA PRO A 27 -0.92 14.90 6.82
C PRO A 27 -0.07 15.46 7.95
N LEU A 28 -0.44 15.26 9.22
CA LEU A 28 0.35 15.76 10.35
C LEU A 28 1.61 14.92 10.57
N THR A 29 1.48 13.60 10.37
CA THR A 29 2.58 12.64 10.56
C THR A 29 3.21 12.18 9.23
N ASP A 30 2.65 12.61 8.10
CA ASP A 30 2.99 12.20 6.74
C ASP A 30 2.99 10.67 6.56
N VAL A 31 1.96 10.02 7.12
CA VAL A 31 1.79 8.57 7.09
C VAL A 31 0.57 8.19 6.27
N LEU A 32 0.78 7.34 5.27
CA LEU A 32 -0.27 6.65 4.54
C LEU A 32 -0.39 5.22 5.07
N VAL A 33 -1.61 4.80 5.40
CA VAL A 33 -1.94 3.42 5.74
C VAL A 33 -2.92 2.87 4.72
N LEU A 34 -2.57 1.75 4.09
CA LEU A 34 -3.38 1.01 3.13
C LEU A 34 -3.68 -0.38 3.67
N THR A 35 -4.90 -0.85 3.49
CA THR A 35 -5.32 -2.20 3.88
C THR A 35 -6.18 -2.83 2.81
N ARG A 36 -6.20 -4.16 2.80
CA ARG A 36 -7.12 -4.96 1.99
C ARG A 36 -7.77 -6.05 2.84
N GLY A 37 -9.06 -6.27 2.62
CA GLY A 37 -9.84 -7.27 3.37
C GLY A 37 -9.95 -6.98 4.86
N GLU A 38 -10.18 -8.03 5.65
CA GLU A 38 -10.26 -7.99 7.11
C GLU A 38 -8.93 -8.42 7.72
N ALA A 39 -8.12 -7.46 8.13
CA ALA A 39 -6.79 -7.70 8.70
C ALA A 39 -6.89 -8.12 10.18
N THR A 40 -7.36 -9.33 10.44
CA THR A 40 -7.25 -9.97 11.75
C THR A 40 -6.13 -11.00 11.69
N ASP A 41 -5.06 -10.75 12.46
CA ASP A 41 -3.86 -11.59 12.61
C ASP A 41 -2.81 -11.47 11.46
N THR A 42 -2.14 -10.31 11.39
CA THR A 42 -1.05 -10.05 10.44
C THR A 42 0.30 -9.91 11.14
N THR A 43 1.37 -10.36 10.51
CA THR A 43 2.75 -10.08 10.92
C THR A 43 3.26 -8.81 10.26
N SER A 44 4.02 -8.00 11.01
CA SER A 44 4.67 -6.79 10.51
C SER A 44 6.04 -7.09 9.94
N HIS A 45 6.39 -6.46 8.82
CA HIS A 45 7.69 -6.53 8.18
C HIS A 45 8.12 -5.15 7.72
N ILE A 46 9.33 -4.71 8.07
CA ILE A 46 9.86 -3.41 7.68
C ILE A 46 10.74 -3.58 6.44
N THR A 47 10.40 -2.87 5.37
CA THR A 47 11.17 -2.91 4.11
C THR A 47 12.45 -2.08 4.22
N PRO A 48 13.45 -2.30 3.35
CA PRO A 48 14.65 -1.48 3.29
C PRO A 48 14.39 0.03 3.13
N GLU A 49 13.29 0.41 2.47
CA GLU A 49 12.86 1.81 2.35
C GLU A 49 12.25 2.40 3.64
N GLY A 50 12.09 1.59 4.69
CA GLY A 50 11.48 1.99 5.97
C GLY A 50 9.95 2.00 5.95
N HIS A 51 9.33 1.38 4.95
CA HIS A 51 7.89 1.15 4.92
C HIS A 51 7.54 -0.11 5.71
N GLU A 52 6.29 -0.21 6.16
CA GLU A 52 5.83 -1.38 6.89
C GLU A 52 4.80 -2.15 6.06
N LEU A 53 5.08 -3.43 5.81
CA LEU A 53 4.14 -4.36 5.22
C LEU A 53 3.46 -5.17 6.33
N ARG A 54 2.15 -5.34 6.20
CA ARG A 54 1.39 -6.30 7.00
C ARG A 54 1.18 -7.54 6.15
N LEU A 55 1.65 -8.68 6.61
CA LEU A 55 1.63 -9.94 5.88
C LEU A 55 0.68 -10.92 6.56
N ASN A 56 -0.02 -11.73 5.77
CA ASN A 56 -0.70 -12.90 6.29
C ASN A 56 0.37 -13.91 6.77
N PRO A 57 0.36 -14.35 8.03
CA PRO A 57 1.42 -15.20 8.58
C PRO A 57 1.45 -16.60 7.98
N GLY A 58 0.32 -17.10 7.45
CA GLY A 58 0.23 -18.42 6.83
C GLY A 58 0.67 -18.44 5.37
N THR A 59 0.47 -17.35 4.62
CA THR A 59 0.72 -17.29 3.17
C THR A 59 1.82 -16.31 2.74
N GLY A 60 2.22 -15.39 3.62
CA GLY A 60 3.11 -14.27 3.27
C GLY A 60 2.45 -13.21 2.38
N GLU A 61 1.14 -13.30 2.12
CA GLU A 61 0.45 -12.34 1.26
C GLU A 61 0.39 -10.95 1.91
N VAL A 62 0.64 -9.89 1.14
CA VAL A 62 0.53 -8.51 1.62
C VAL A 62 -0.93 -8.14 1.86
N MET A 63 -1.27 -7.88 3.12
CA MET A 63 -2.60 -7.47 3.62
C MET A 63 -2.67 -5.97 3.93
N GLY A 64 -1.53 -5.30 4.08
CA GLY A 64 -1.46 -3.87 4.32
C GLY A 64 -0.10 -3.28 4.03
N LEU A 65 -0.07 -1.96 3.86
CA LEU A 65 1.13 -1.17 3.62
C LEU A 65 1.02 0.15 4.39
N THR A 66 2.01 0.46 5.22
CA THR A 66 2.20 1.78 5.82
C THR A 66 3.40 2.44 5.16
N VAL A 67 3.16 3.56 4.48
CA VAL A 67 4.22 4.41 3.90
C VAL A 67 4.44 5.59 4.84
N ARG A 68 5.67 5.73 5.34
CA ARG A 68 6.12 6.89 6.11
C ARG A 68 6.75 7.90 5.17
N GLY A 69 6.53 9.18 5.40
CA GLY A 69 7.04 10.24 4.54
C GLY A 69 6.38 10.24 3.16
N TYR A 70 5.07 9.94 3.10
CA TYR A 70 4.37 9.71 1.83
C TYR A 70 4.46 10.89 0.86
N GLN A 71 4.21 12.13 1.32
CA GLN A 71 4.35 13.32 0.47
C GLN A 71 5.79 13.52 0.05
N ALA A 72 6.74 13.43 0.98
CA ALA A 72 8.17 13.58 0.67
C ALA A 72 8.62 12.57 -0.40
N ALA A 73 8.23 11.31 -0.26
CA ALA A 73 8.56 10.24 -1.21
C ALA A 73 7.93 10.47 -2.59
N LEU A 74 6.70 11.02 -2.67
CA LEU A 74 6.08 11.39 -3.94
C LEU A 74 6.82 12.53 -4.66
N PHE A 75 7.42 13.47 -3.92
CA PHE A 75 8.22 14.55 -4.52
C PHE A 75 9.51 14.02 -5.17
N ASP A 76 10.14 13.01 -4.54
CA ASP A 76 11.36 12.39 -5.05
C ASP A 76 11.09 11.46 -6.25
N GLY A 77 9.87 10.96 -6.38
CA GLY A 77 9.42 10.24 -7.56
C GLY A 77 8.40 9.13 -7.26
N PRO A 78 8.35 8.10 -8.11
CA PRO A 78 7.55 6.91 -7.84
C PRO A 78 7.93 6.25 -6.52
N ILE A 79 6.96 5.98 -5.66
CA ILE A 79 7.17 5.18 -4.46
C ILE A 79 7.28 3.71 -4.90
N GLU A 80 8.44 3.11 -4.69
CA GLU A 80 8.69 1.69 -4.87
C GLU A 80 8.79 1.01 -3.51
N VAL A 81 8.18 -0.16 -3.37
CA VAL A 81 8.20 -0.91 -2.11
C VAL A 81 8.84 -2.26 -2.36
N THR A 82 9.91 -2.56 -1.64
CA THR A 82 10.52 -3.89 -1.70
C THR A 82 9.62 -4.92 -1.03
N LEU A 83 9.24 -5.97 -1.77
CA LEU A 83 8.52 -7.11 -1.21
C LEU A 83 9.49 -8.09 -0.54
N PRO A 84 9.09 -8.74 0.57
CA PRO A 84 9.90 -9.74 1.24
C PRO A 84 10.19 -10.91 0.31
N GLY A 85 11.42 -11.42 0.32
CA GLY A 85 11.82 -12.54 -0.50
C GLY A 85 13.32 -12.80 -0.53
N PRO A 86 13.78 -13.77 -1.34
CA PRO A 86 15.18 -14.22 -1.34
C PRO A 86 16.23 -13.16 -1.71
N HIS A 87 15.80 -12.03 -2.26
CA HIS A 87 16.65 -10.97 -2.77
C HIS A 87 16.25 -9.60 -2.21
N GLU A 88 15.55 -9.57 -1.09
CA GLU A 88 15.14 -8.31 -0.45
C GLU A 88 16.33 -7.39 -0.16
N ASP A 89 17.48 -7.94 0.23
CA ASP A 89 18.69 -7.17 0.52
C ASP A 89 19.48 -6.74 -0.74
N ASP A 90 19.10 -7.21 -1.94
CA ASP A 90 19.76 -6.89 -3.19
C ASP A 90 18.85 -6.02 -4.08
N PRO A 91 19.07 -4.69 -4.15
CA PRO A 91 18.19 -3.77 -4.86
C PRO A 91 18.09 -4.05 -6.36
N MET A 92 19.06 -4.75 -6.96
CA MET A 92 19.04 -5.11 -8.39
C MET A 92 18.20 -6.35 -8.69
N ARG A 93 17.88 -7.14 -7.66
CA ARG A 93 17.16 -8.42 -7.77
C ARG A 93 15.86 -8.45 -6.97
N ALA A 94 15.71 -7.53 -6.03
CA ALA A 94 14.51 -7.34 -5.23
C ALA A 94 13.29 -7.08 -6.13
N THR A 95 12.13 -7.63 -5.73
CA THR A 95 10.86 -7.30 -6.37
C THR A 95 10.35 -6.00 -5.77
N ARG A 96 10.42 -4.91 -6.56
CA ARG A 96 10.13 -3.54 -6.12
C ARG A 96 8.96 -2.93 -6.91
N PRO A 97 7.71 -3.42 -6.72
CA PRO A 97 6.57 -2.84 -7.38
C PRO A 97 6.37 -1.37 -7.01
N ARG A 98 5.93 -0.59 -8.00
CA ARG A 98 5.51 0.79 -7.79
C ARG A 98 4.14 0.85 -7.12
N LEU A 99 4.02 1.74 -6.15
CA LEU A 99 2.74 2.15 -5.57
C LEU A 99 2.06 3.16 -6.50
N TRP A 100 0.84 2.82 -6.89
CA TRP A 100 -0.08 3.67 -7.63
C TRP A 100 -1.32 3.94 -6.79
N MET A 101 -1.83 5.16 -6.83
CA MET A 101 -3.08 5.52 -6.15
C MET A 101 -4.03 6.24 -7.08
N SER A 102 -5.30 5.86 -6.95
CA SER A 102 -6.41 6.67 -7.42
C SER A 102 -6.40 7.93 -6.56
N SER A 103 -6.21 9.11 -7.17
CA SER A 103 -6.00 10.38 -6.46
C SER A 103 -6.83 10.49 -5.17
N LEU A 104 -6.16 10.55 -4.00
CA LEU A 104 -6.82 10.71 -2.70
C LEU A 104 -7.56 12.05 -2.60
N TYR A 105 -7.17 13.00 -3.44
CA TYR A 105 -7.86 14.26 -3.67
C TYR A 105 -8.54 14.16 -5.03
N GLY A 106 -9.88 14.12 -5.08
CA GLY A 106 -10.67 14.11 -6.31
C GLY A 106 -10.51 15.38 -7.15
N GLY A 107 -9.31 15.65 -7.65
CA GLY A 107 -8.99 16.69 -8.60
C GLY A 107 -8.53 16.04 -9.89
N MET A 108 -9.39 16.09 -10.90
CA MET A 108 -8.95 16.03 -12.29
C MET A 108 -7.86 17.08 -12.49
N CYS A 109 -6.62 16.65 -12.76
CA CYS A 109 -5.74 17.48 -13.56
C CYS A 109 -6.19 17.28 -15.01
N CYS A 110 -6.92 18.27 -15.50
CA CYS A 110 -7.22 18.50 -16.91
C CYS A 110 -5.96 18.94 -17.66
#